data_AF-A0A7C5JGP0-F1
#
_entry.id   AF-A0A7C5JGP0-F1
#
_cell.length_a   1.000
_cell.length_b   1.000
_cell.length_c   1.000
_cell.angle_alpha   90.00
_cell.angle_beta   90.00
_cell.angle_gamma   90.00
#
_symmetry.space_group_name_H-M   'P 1'
#
loop_
_entity.id
_entity.type
_entity.pdbx_description
1 polymer ?
#
loop_
_entity_poly.entity_id
_entity_poly.type
_entity_poly.pdbx_seq_one_letter_code
_entity_poly.pdbx_strand_id
1 'polypeptide(L)'
;IQSQQRQQNLRQKEAICDGLEKYADLQAVQIEQGDVDWIAAEKIIRTAQKEWRETGFVDRKYLKVINGRFRKVMNQLRNTAKANRLENKNKKLELIKQSEEILAELNEEKLDIQQAISKIKIIQSEWKCVGHALDDRELWKKLRVICDDLFARRDAKNSEINQEQLNNLTAKEVLCDEIESLVNSSAESIKTDYEKFKELKGKWKQIGDIPKNNLKISIQRFEDVCQKFETNYKNHINKQYQEQKKQLKLKHKICNDLEELLGEVMSTNIEKADLFDKILVIDRQWNETESQSSPINTAIVKRYKNTMSYLEMYQNGEDIAAEINAYNQSNKLVKEELCLRLEILAGVESPDEAKQARMQYQVAIMADEMKSSEKKDNKTTLEEIENSWYSTGFVEYKSNKQLEKRFFSALEYYPQSQQAS
;
A
#
# COMPACT_ATOMS: atom_id res chain seq x y z
N ILE A 1 -58.94 -40.40 -71.50
CA ILE A 1 -57.58 -40.18 -70.94
C ILE A 1 -57.20 -38.69 -70.92
N GLN A 2 -57.03 -37.99 -72.05
CA GLN A 2 -56.62 -36.56 -72.03
C GLN A 2 -57.61 -35.61 -71.32
N SER A 3 -58.93 -35.82 -71.47
CA SER A 3 -59.95 -35.00 -70.78
C SER A 3 -59.98 -35.26 -69.26
N GLN A 4 -59.83 -36.52 -68.83
CA GLN A 4 -59.73 -36.88 -67.41
C GLN A 4 -58.46 -36.31 -66.76
N GLN A 5 -57.32 -36.33 -67.46
CA GLN A 5 -56.08 -35.72 -66.97
C GLN A 5 -56.21 -34.20 -66.78
N ARG A 6 -56.88 -33.51 -67.71
CA ARG A 6 -57.14 -32.06 -67.58
C ARG A 6 -58.07 -31.74 -66.42
N GLN A 7 -59.07 -32.58 -66.17
CA GLN A 7 -59.96 -32.45 -65.02
C GLN A 7 -59.25 -32.73 -63.70
N GLN A 8 -58.32 -33.68 -63.68
CA GLN A 8 -57.47 -33.94 -62.51
C GLN A 8 -56.51 -32.77 -62.23
N ASN A 9 -55.86 -32.22 -63.27
CA ASN A 9 -55.03 -31.02 -63.14
C ASN A 9 -55.84 -29.81 -62.66
N LEU A 10 -57.11 -29.69 -63.07
CA LEU A 10 -58.02 -28.65 -62.59
C LEU A 10 -58.28 -28.81 -61.08
N ARG A 11 -58.64 -30.00 -60.62
CA ARG A 11 -58.86 -30.30 -59.18
C ARG A 11 -57.62 -30.04 -58.34
N GLN A 12 -56.43 -30.38 -58.84
CA GLN A 12 -55.17 -30.10 -58.14
C GLN A 12 -54.92 -28.59 -58.01
N LYS A 13 -55.15 -27.82 -59.08
CA LYS A 13 -55.05 -26.35 -59.02
C LYS A 13 -56.10 -25.72 -58.10
N GLU A 14 -57.32 -26.27 -58.06
CA GLU A 14 -58.36 -25.83 -57.13
C GLU A 14 -57.95 -26.11 -55.68
N ALA A 15 -57.45 -27.30 -55.39
CA ALA A 15 -56.96 -27.68 -54.06
C ALA A 15 -55.78 -26.80 -53.59
N ILE A 16 -54.85 -26.45 -54.49
CA ILE A 16 -53.75 -25.51 -54.20
C ILE A 16 -54.32 -24.13 -53.83
N CYS A 17 -55.28 -23.61 -54.60
CA CYS A 17 -55.93 -22.33 -54.30
C CYS A 17 -56.66 -22.38 -52.95
N ASP A 18 -57.46 -23.42 -52.69
CA ASP A 18 -58.23 -23.56 -51.45
C ASP A 18 -57.31 -23.69 -50.21
N GLY A 19 -56.19 -24.41 -50.35
CA GLY A 19 -55.18 -24.52 -49.29
C GLY A 19 -54.49 -23.19 -49.01
N LEU A 20 -54.12 -22.43 -50.06
CA LEU A 20 -53.51 -21.11 -49.92
C LEU A 20 -54.48 -20.06 -49.37
N GLU A 21 -55.77 -20.12 -49.73
CA GLU A 21 -56.81 -19.23 -49.22
C GLU A 21 -56.97 -19.45 -47.70
N LYS A 22 -57.14 -20.71 -47.28
CA LYS A 22 -57.19 -21.06 -45.85
C LYS A 22 -55.93 -20.64 -45.09
N TYR A 23 -54.76 -20.84 -45.70
CA TYR A 23 -53.50 -20.41 -45.09
C TYR A 23 -53.41 -18.88 -44.98
N ALA A 24 -53.88 -18.13 -45.99
CA ALA A 24 -53.88 -16.67 -45.95
C ALA A 24 -54.80 -16.13 -44.84
N ASP A 25 -55.95 -16.76 -44.61
CA ASP A 25 -56.87 -16.41 -43.52
C ASP A 25 -56.25 -16.73 -42.15
N LEU A 26 -55.65 -17.91 -42.00
CA LEU A 26 -54.93 -18.29 -40.77
C LEU A 26 -53.73 -17.36 -40.51
N GLN A 27 -52.99 -17.00 -41.56
CA GLN A 27 -51.86 -16.09 -41.44
C GLN A 27 -52.33 -14.69 -40.99
N ALA A 28 -53.48 -14.20 -41.47
CA ALA A 28 -54.03 -12.93 -41.00
C ALA A 28 -54.29 -12.94 -39.49
N VAL A 29 -54.88 -14.02 -38.95
CA VAL A 29 -55.10 -14.20 -37.50
C VAL A 29 -53.78 -14.29 -36.74
N GLN A 30 -52.80 -15.04 -37.27
CA GLN A 30 -51.47 -15.15 -36.66
C GLN A 30 -50.73 -13.81 -36.63
N ILE A 31 -50.90 -12.97 -37.66
CA ILE A 31 -50.32 -11.63 -37.73
C ILE A 31 -50.87 -10.76 -36.60
N GLU A 32 -52.19 -10.79 -36.36
CA GLU A 32 -52.83 -10.04 -35.26
C GLU A 32 -52.35 -10.52 -33.88
N GLN A 33 -52.04 -11.80 -33.74
CA GLN A 33 -51.53 -12.41 -32.51
C GLN A 33 -50.01 -12.27 -32.34
N GLY A 34 -49.28 -11.84 -33.37
CA GLY A 34 -47.83 -11.71 -33.35
C GLY A 34 -47.05 -13.03 -33.42
N ASP A 35 -47.71 -14.16 -33.71
CA ASP A 35 -47.13 -15.51 -33.70
C ASP A 35 -46.97 -16.09 -35.13
N VAL A 36 -46.47 -15.26 -36.04
CA VAL A 36 -46.29 -15.66 -37.44
C VAL A 36 -44.88 -16.19 -37.65
N ASP A 37 -44.79 -17.45 -38.09
CA ASP A 37 -43.54 -17.97 -38.64
C ASP A 37 -43.37 -17.49 -40.10
N TRP A 38 -42.67 -16.37 -40.24
CA TRP A 38 -42.35 -15.78 -41.54
C TRP A 38 -41.43 -16.65 -42.41
N ILE A 39 -40.63 -17.54 -41.82
CA ILE A 39 -39.76 -18.47 -42.55
C ILE A 39 -40.63 -19.56 -43.18
N ALA A 40 -41.56 -20.13 -42.41
CA ALA A 40 -42.54 -21.09 -42.91
C ALA A 40 -43.43 -20.48 -44.00
N ALA A 41 -43.91 -19.24 -43.80
CA ALA A 41 -44.73 -18.52 -44.77
C ALA A 41 -44.03 -18.36 -46.13
N GLU A 42 -42.74 -18.00 -46.13
CA GLU A 42 -41.99 -17.87 -47.38
C GLU A 42 -41.74 -19.22 -48.06
N LYS A 43 -41.49 -20.28 -47.29
CA LYS A 43 -41.36 -21.64 -47.82
C LYS A 43 -42.66 -22.10 -48.48
N ILE A 44 -43.81 -21.78 -47.91
CA ILE A 44 -45.13 -22.10 -48.47
C ILE A 44 -45.34 -21.37 -49.80
N ILE A 45 -45.05 -20.06 -49.87
CA ILE A 45 -45.15 -19.28 -51.12
C ILE A 45 -44.28 -19.90 -52.23
N ARG A 46 -43.03 -20.28 -51.91
CA ARG A 46 -42.11 -20.88 -52.89
C ARG A 46 -42.59 -22.26 -53.35
N THR A 47 -43.07 -23.08 -52.42
CA THR A 47 -43.55 -24.45 -52.69
C THR A 47 -44.81 -24.41 -53.55
N ALA A 48 -45.79 -23.58 -53.19
CA ALA A 48 -47.01 -23.43 -53.96
C ALA A 48 -46.77 -22.90 -55.38
N GLN A 49 -45.79 -22.01 -55.57
CA GLN A 49 -45.39 -21.57 -56.91
C GLN A 49 -44.69 -22.66 -57.72
N LYS A 50 -43.99 -23.59 -57.07
CA LYS A 50 -43.39 -24.76 -57.74
C LYS A 50 -44.48 -25.76 -58.14
N GLU A 51 -45.33 -26.15 -57.20
CA GLU A 51 -46.45 -27.07 -57.44
C GLU A 51 -47.41 -26.55 -58.52
N TRP A 52 -47.70 -25.25 -58.52
CA TRP A 52 -48.52 -24.61 -59.56
C TRP A 52 -47.91 -24.70 -60.97
N ARG A 53 -46.57 -24.59 -61.08
CA ARG A 53 -45.84 -24.72 -62.36
C ARG A 53 -45.77 -26.16 -62.83
N GLU A 54 -45.60 -27.09 -61.91
CA GLU A 54 -45.54 -28.53 -62.19
C GLU A 54 -46.92 -29.10 -62.56
N THR A 55 -48.01 -28.45 -62.11
CA THR A 55 -49.36 -28.86 -62.48
C THR A 55 -49.67 -28.49 -63.94
N GLY A 56 -49.93 -29.52 -64.76
CA GLY A 56 -50.07 -29.43 -66.22
C GLY A 56 -51.26 -28.62 -66.75
N PHE A 57 -51.51 -28.75 -68.06
CA PHE A 57 -52.52 -27.97 -68.79
C PHE A 57 -53.96 -28.24 -68.30
N VAL A 58 -54.76 -27.17 -68.31
CA VAL A 58 -56.18 -27.15 -67.93
C VAL A 58 -56.98 -26.50 -69.07
N ASP A 59 -58.24 -26.89 -69.25
CA ASP A 59 -59.08 -26.37 -70.32
C ASP A 59 -59.27 -24.84 -70.25
N ARG A 60 -59.27 -24.19 -71.42
CA ARG A 60 -59.30 -22.73 -71.58
C ARG A 60 -60.46 -22.06 -70.85
N LYS A 61 -61.60 -22.75 -70.71
CA LYS A 61 -62.81 -22.27 -70.01
C LYS A 61 -62.54 -21.93 -68.53
N TYR A 62 -61.70 -22.72 -67.85
CA TYR A 62 -61.44 -22.58 -66.41
C TYR A 62 -60.11 -21.87 -66.11
N LEU A 63 -59.21 -21.79 -67.10
CA LEU A 63 -57.88 -21.23 -66.96
C LEU A 63 -57.86 -19.78 -66.47
N LYS A 64 -58.76 -18.92 -66.97
CA LYS A 64 -58.81 -17.50 -66.57
C LYS A 64 -59.24 -17.32 -65.11
N VAL A 65 -60.23 -18.09 -64.68
CA VAL A 65 -60.78 -18.03 -63.31
C VAL A 65 -59.75 -18.54 -62.31
N ILE A 66 -59.15 -19.70 -62.56
CA ILE A 66 -58.23 -20.35 -61.62
C ILE A 66 -56.90 -19.59 -61.51
N ASN A 67 -56.37 -19.06 -62.62
CA ASN A 67 -55.22 -18.17 -62.60
C ASN A 67 -55.52 -16.87 -61.85
N GLY A 68 -56.75 -16.34 -61.96
CA GLY A 68 -57.18 -15.15 -61.22
C GLY A 68 -57.17 -15.38 -59.71
N ARG A 69 -57.75 -16.50 -59.25
CA ARG A 69 -57.74 -16.92 -57.83
C ARG A 69 -56.32 -17.09 -57.31
N PHE A 70 -55.50 -17.89 -57.98
CA PHE A 70 -54.12 -18.12 -57.58
C PHE A 70 -53.30 -16.83 -57.51
N ARG A 71 -53.42 -15.95 -58.53
CA ARG A 71 -52.74 -14.65 -58.53
C ARG A 71 -53.17 -13.76 -57.37
N LYS A 72 -54.48 -13.72 -57.05
CA LYS A 72 -55.01 -12.91 -55.96
C LYS A 72 -54.39 -13.32 -54.62
N VAL A 73 -54.45 -14.62 -54.30
CA VAL A 73 -53.97 -15.16 -53.02
C VAL A 73 -52.45 -15.08 -52.91
N MET A 74 -51.73 -15.40 -53.99
CA MET A 74 -50.28 -15.27 -54.02
C MET A 74 -49.81 -13.81 -53.89
N ASN A 75 -50.54 -12.86 -54.49
CA ASN A 75 -50.26 -11.44 -54.32
C ASN A 75 -50.51 -11.00 -52.87
N GLN A 76 -51.59 -11.47 -52.24
CA GLN A 76 -51.87 -11.19 -50.83
C GLN A 76 -50.73 -11.69 -49.92
N LEU A 77 -50.35 -12.97 -50.01
CA LEU A 77 -49.27 -13.58 -49.22
C LEU A 77 -47.90 -12.93 -49.47
N ARG A 78 -47.60 -12.55 -50.71
CA ARG A 78 -46.36 -11.81 -51.03
C ARG A 78 -46.38 -10.40 -50.48
N ASN A 79 -47.53 -9.72 -50.50
CA ASN A 79 -47.65 -8.37 -49.99
C ASN A 79 -47.50 -8.33 -48.47
N THR A 80 -48.08 -9.29 -47.74
CA THR A 80 -47.90 -9.41 -46.28
C THR A 80 -46.45 -9.71 -45.91
N ALA A 81 -45.81 -10.67 -46.61
CA ALA A 81 -44.39 -10.97 -46.41
C ALA A 81 -43.48 -9.78 -46.75
N LYS A 82 -43.80 -9.01 -47.81
CA LYS A 82 -43.07 -7.79 -48.17
C LYS A 82 -43.25 -6.69 -47.14
N ALA A 83 -44.47 -6.51 -46.61
CA ALA A 83 -44.76 -5.54 -45.56
C ALA A 83 -43.95 -5.84 -44.29
N ASN A 84 -43.91 -7.10 -43.84
CA ASN A 84 -43.10 -7.51 -42.69
C ASN A 84 -41.60 -7.25 -42.90
N ARG A 85 -41.05 -7.54 -44.09
CA ARG A 85 -39.64 -7.23 -44.39
C ARG A 85 -39.35 -5.72 -44.38
N LEU A 86 -40.31 -4.90 -44.78
CA LEU A 86 -40.20 -3.45 -44.73
C LEU A 86 -40.27 -2.95 -43.28
N GLU A 87 -41.15 -3.50 -42.46
CA GLU A 87 -41.21 -3.23 -41.03
C GLU A 87 -39.90 -3.63 -40.32
N ASN A 88 -39.38 -4.83 -40.60
CA ASN A 88 -38.10 -5.28 -40.10
C ASN A 88 -36.94 -4.39 -40.56
N LYS A 89 -36.98 -3.90 -41.80
CA LYS A 89 -36.00 -2.91 -42.30
C LYS A 89 -36.07 -1.62 -41.47
N ASN A 90 -37.27 -1.11 -41.19
CA ASN A 90 -37.44 0.10 -40.37
C ASN A 90 -36.96 -0.12 -38.94
N LYS A 91 -37.30 -1.25 -38.31
CA LYS A 91 -36.79 -1.62 -36.98
C LYS A 91 -35.26 -1.69 -36.96
N LYS A 92 -34.63 -2.31 -37.97
CA LYS A 92 -33.17 -2.37 -38.09
C LYS A 92 -32.52 -1.02 -38.35
N LEU A 93 -33.16 -0.14 -39.12
CA LEU A 93 -32.70 1.24 -39.31
C LEU A 93 -32.75 2.03 -37.99
N GLU A 94 -33.80 1.84 -37.19
CA GLU A 94 -33.91 2.47 -35.87
C GLU A 94 -32.81 1.98 -34.92
N LEU A 95 -32.53 0.66 -34.91
CA LEU A 95 -31.42 0.10 -34.12
C LEU A 95 -30.05 0.65 -34.56
N ILE A 96 -29.84 0.85 -35.87
CA ILE A 96 -28.62 1.50 -36.39
C ILE A 96 -28.55 2.94 -35.89
N LYS A 97 -29.65 3.69 -35.98
CA LYS A 97 -29.70 5.09 -35.52
C LYS A 97 -29.40 5.19 -34.02
N GLN A 98 -29.97 4.33 -33.19
CA GLN A 98 -29.65 4.26 -31.75
C GLN A 98 -28.17 3.91 -31.52
N SER A 99 -27.59 3.04 -32.36
CA SER A 99 -26.16 2.72 -32.28
C SER A 99 -25.27 3.92 -32.65
N GLU A 100 -25.66 4.70 -33.66
CA GLU A 100 -24.99 5.94 -34.05
C GLU A 100 -25.11 7.00 -32.95
N GLU A 101 -26.27 7.13 -32.31
CA GLU A 101 -26.49 8.01 -31.16
C GLU A 101 -25.59 7.61 -29.98
N ILE A 102 -25.48 6.32 -29.65
CA ILE A 102 -24.55 5.82 -28.61
C ILE A 102 -23.10 6.18 -28.94
N LEU A 103 -22.70 6.06 -30.22
CA LEU A 103 -21.36 6.42 -30.64
C LEU A 103 -21.12 7.94 -30.53
N ALA A 104 -22.12 8.75 -30.87
CA ALA A 104 -22.07 10.21 -30.70
C ALA A 104 -22.00 10.61 -29.22
N GLU A 105 -22.84 10.03 -28.36
CA GLU A 105 -22.81 10.24 -26.90
C GLU A 105 -21.44 9.89 -26.30
N LEU A 106 -20.81 8.83 -26.80
CA LEU A 106 -19.46 8.45 -26.40
C LEU A 106 -18.41 9.46 -26.85
N ASN A 107 -18.50 9.96 -28.08
CA ASN A 107 -17.57 10.98 -28.61
C ASN A 107 -17.71 12.33 -27.89
N GLU A 108 -18.91 12.64 -27.39
CA GLU A 108 -19.19 13.85 -26.59
C GLU A 108 -18.87 13.67 -25.10
N GLU A 109 -18.25 12.56 -24.69
CA GLU A 109 -17.90 12.22 -23.29
C GLU A 109 -19.11 12.18 -22.33
N LYS A 110 -20.33 12.11 -22.86
CA LYS A 110 -21.57 12.02 -22.07
C LYS A 110 -21.81 10.61 -21.52
N LEU A 111 -21.16 9.60 -22.10
CA LEU A 111 -21.36 8.18 -21.81
C LEU A 111 -20.01 7.48 -21.61
N ASP A 112 -19.91 6.61 -20.59
CA ASP A 112 -18.71 5.77 -20.41
C ASP A 112 -18.68 4.60 -21.42
N ILE A 113 -17.47 4.17 -21.79
CA ILE A 113 -17.24 3.07 -22.73
C ILE A 113 -17.92 1.77 -22.26
N GLN A 114 -17.93 1.44 -20.96
CA GLN A 114 -18.59 0.23 -20.48
C GLN A 114 -20.11 0.30 -20.66
N GLN A 115 -20.69 1.49 -20.44
CA GLN A 115 -22.11 1.72 -20.65
C GLN A 115 -22.46 1.63 -22.14
N ALA A 116 -21.67 2.25 -23.02
CA ALA A 116 -21.82 2.11 -24.48
C ALA A 116 -21.79 0.64 -24.92
N ILE A 117 -20.85 -0.16 -24.40
CA ILE A 117 -20.72 -1.58 -24.71
C ILE A 117 -21.91 -2.39 -24.17
N SER A 118 -22.47 -2.04 -23.02
CA SER A 118 -23.67 -2.70 -22.50
C SER A 118 -24.89 -2.44 -23.39
N LYS A 119 -25.10 -1.17 -23.82
CA LYS A 119 -26.19 -0.78 -24.71
C LYS A 119 -26.06 -1.43 -26.09
N ILE A 120 -24.86 -1.43 -26.70
CA ILE A 120 -24.67 -2.04 -28.02
C ILE A 120 -24.88 -3.57 -28.00
N LYS A 121 -24.58 -4.24 -26.89
CA LYS A 121 -24.88 -5.68 -26.72
C LYS A 121 -26.39 -5.96 -26.71
N ILE A 122 -27.18 -5.07 -26.09
CA ILE A 122 -28.65 -5.15 -26.12
C ILE A 122 -29.12 -4.97 -27.57
N ILE A 123 -28.63 -3.95 -28.28
CA ILE A 123 -28.97 -3.73 -29.69
C ILE A 123 -28.59 -4.93 -30.56
N GLN A 124 -27.43 -5.55 -30.35
CA GLN A 124 -27.04 -6.78 -31.05
C GLN A 124 -27.98 -7.96 -30.77
N SER A 125 -28.53 -8.05 -29.55
CA SER A 125 -29.53 -9.07 -29.20
C SER A 125 -30.88 -8.79 -29.87
N GLU A 126 -31.34 -7.54 -29.85
CA GLU A 126 -32.57 -7.10 -30.50
C GLU A 126 -32.50 -7.29 -32.02
N TRP A 127 -31.35 -6.97 -32.63
CA TRP A 127 -31.10 -7.20 -34.04
C TRP A 127 -31.31 -8.65 -34.47
N LYS A 128 -30.88 -9.60 -33.62
CA LYS A 128 -31.07 -11.03 -33.86
C LYS A 128 -32.55 -11.43 -33.78
N CYS A 129 -33.33 -10.78 -32.91
CA CYS A 129 -34.75 -11.04 -32.72
C CYS A 129 -35.65 -10.48 -33.84
N VAL A 130 -35.27 -9.39 -34.51
CA VAL A 130 -36.08 -8.74 -35.56
C VAL A 130 -36.28 -9.63 -36.81
N GLY A 131 -35.39 -10.59 -37.08
CA GLY A 131 -35.50 -11.47 -38.24
C GLY A 131 -35.02 -10.85 -39.57
N HIS A 132 -35.43 -11.41 -40.71
CA HIS A 132 -34.93 -11.00 -42.03
C HIS A 132 -35.61 -9.72 -42.56
N ALA A 133 -34.81 -8.78 -43.06
CA ALA A 133 -35.26 -7.50 -43.63
C ALA A 133 -34.89 -7.40 -45.12
N LEU A 134 -35.47 -6.41 -45.81
CA LEU A 134 -34.97 -6.00 -47.13
C LEU A 134 -33.57 -5.35 -46.97
N ASP A 135 -32.63 -5.66 -47.86
CA ASP A 135 -31.25 -5.15 -47.84
C ASP A 135 -30.44 -5.50 -46.57
N ASP A 136 -30.78 -6.62 -45.92
CA ASP A 136 -30.24 -7.05 -44.63
C ASP A 136 -28.70 -7.02 -44.54
N ARG A 137 -28.03 -7.40 -45.64
CA ARG A 137 -26.57 -7.41 -45.73
C ARG A 137 -25.97 -6.01 -45.60
N GLU A 138 -26.60 -5.00 -46.17
CA GLU A 138 -26.11 -3.62 -46.09
C GLU A 138 -26.37 -3.02 -44.71
N LEU A 139 -27.56 -3.27 -44.16
CA LEU A 139 -27.91 -2.84 -42.81
C LEU A 139 -26.95 -3.46 -41.77
N TRP A 140 -26.65 -4.76 -41.90
CA TRP A 140 -25.70 -5.44 -41.01
C TRP A 140 -24.29 -4.86 -41.12
N LYS A 141 -23.82 -4.54 -42.33
CA LYS A 141 -22.51 -3.89 -42.51
C LYS A 141 -22.43 -2.57 -41.76
N LYS A 142 -23.48 -1.73 -41.80
CA LYS A 142 -23.52 -0.45 -41.08
C LYS A 142 -23.45 -0.66 -39.57
N LEU A 143 -24.31 -1.52 -39.01
CA LEU A 143 -24.30 -1.81 -37.57
C LEU A 143 -22.95 -2.39 -37.12
N ARG A 144 -22.37 -3.28 -37.91
CA ARG A 144 -21.10 -3.94 -37.60
C ARG A 144 -19.95 -2.94 -37.49
N VAL A 145 -19.86 -1.97 -38.39
CA VAL A 145 -18.80 -0.95 -38.33
C VAL A 145 -18.86 -0.17 -37.00
N ILE A 146 -20.06 0.19 -36.55
CA ILE A 146 -20.26 0.89 -35.27
C ILE A 146 -19.86 -0.02 -34.10
N CYS A 147 -20.29 -1.28 -34.12
CA CYS A 147 -19.92 -2.25 -33.09
C CYS A 147 -18.40 -2.44 -33.02
N ASP A 148 -17.76 -2.67 -34.16
CA ASP A 148 -16.32 -2.95 -34.27
C ASP A 148 -15.52 -1.73 -33.76
N ASP A 149 -15.93 -0.49 -34.04
CA ASP A 149 -15.31 0.73 -33.47
C ASP A 149 -15.43 0.80 -31.94
N LEU A 150 -16.64 0.59 -31.39
CA LEU A 150 -16.86 0.62 -29.94
C LEU A 150 -16.02 -0.46 -29.21
N PHE A 151 -16.01 -1.69 -29.73
CA PHE A 151 -15.23 -2.78 -29.14
C PHE A 151 -13.72 -2.53 -29.27
N ALA A 152 -13.24 -2.00 -30.40
CA ALA A 152 -11.83 -1.63 -30.57
C ALA A 152 -11.39 -0.57 -29.56
N ARG A 153 -12.21 0.46 -29.31
CA ARG A 153 -11.94 1.49 -28.30
C ARG A 153 -11.90 0.94 -26.88
N ARG A 154 -12.83 0.03 -26.54
CA ARG A 154 -12.80 -0.68 -25.25
C ARG A 154 -11.51 -1.48 -25.09
N ASP A 155 -11.11 -2.20 -26.13
CA ASP A 155 -9.93 -3.05 -26.08
C ASP A 155 -8.65 -2.23 -25.98
N ALA A 156 -8.57 -1.08 -26.68
CA ALA A 156 -7.49 -0.12 -26.53
C ALA A 156 -7.40 0.41 -25.09
N LYS A 157 -8.51 0.90 -24.51
CA LYS A 157 -8.55 1.41 -23.12
C LYS A 157 -8.15 0.33 -22.10
N ASN A 158 -8.66 -0.90 -22.27
CA ASN A 158 -8.28 -2.01 -21.40
C ASN A 158 -6.80 -2.36 -21.55
N SER A 159 -6.25 -2.30 -22.77
CA SER A 159 -4.82 -2.53 -23.01
C SER A 159 -3.96 -1.45 -22.35
N GLU A 160 -4.36 -0.19 -22.41
CA GLU A 160 -3.67 0.92 -21.74
C GLU A 160 -3.66 0.74 -20.22
N ILE A 161 -4.82 0.44 -19.62
CA ILE A 161 -4.94 0.16 -18.18
C ILE A 161 -4.07 -1.04 -17.77
N ASN A 162 -4.09 -2.13 -18.55
CA ASN A 162 -3.27 -3.30 -18.27
C ASN A 162 -1.78 -2.97 -18.36
N GLN A 163 -1.36 -2.18 -19.35
CA GLN A 163 0.03 -1.75 -19.50
C GLN A 163 0.47 -0.84 -18.35
N GLU A 164 -0.39 0.10 -17.92
CA GLU A 164 -0.14 0.95 -16.76
C GLU A 164 0.02 0.12 -15.48
N GLN A 165 -0.87 -0.86 -15.27
CA GLN A 165 -0.78 -1.78 -14.13
C GLN A 165 0.52 -2.60 -14.16
N LEU A 166 0.96 -3.07 -15.33
CA LEU A 166 2.24 -3.79 -15.47
C LEU A 166 3.43 -2.86 -15.18
N ASN A 167 3.41 -1.62 -15.66
CA ASN A 167 4.46 -0.65 -15.36
C ASN A 167 4.51 -0.34 -13.85
N ASN A 168 3.35 -0.20 -13.21
CA ASN A 168 3.25 -0.02 -11.76
C ASN A 168 3.77 -1.23 -10.98
N LEU A 169 3.54 -2.45 -11.47
CA LEU A 169 4.09 -3.67 -10.87
C LEU A 169 5.61 -3.67 -10.94
N THR A 170 6.20 -3.39 -12.11
CA THR A 170 7.66 -3.28 -12.27
C THR A 170 8.24 -2.20 -11.35
N ALA A 171 7.60 -1.04 -11.25
CA ALA A 171 8.05 0.03 -10.36
C ALA A 171 8.02 -0.41 -8.88
N LYS A 172 6.98 -1.15 -8.46
CA LYS A 172 6.89 -1.72 -7.12
C LYS A 172 7.97 -2.78 -6.86
N GLU A 173 8.29 -3.61 -7.85
CA GLU A 173 9.38 -4.60 -7.75
C GLU A 173 10.75 -3.92 -7.58
N VAL A 174 11.03 -2.88 -8.37
CA VAL A 174 12.27 -2.09 -8.26
C VAL A 174 12.40 -1.45 -6.87
N LEU A 175 11.31 -0.90 -6.32
CA LEU A 175 11.34 -0.36 -4.94
C LEU A 175 11.68 -1.43 -3.91
N CYS A 176 11.18 -2.67 -4.08
CA CYS A 176 11.55 -3.76 -3.18
C CYS A 176 13.04 -4.09 -3.30
N ASP A 177 13.58 -4.15 -4.51
CA ASP A 177 15.00 -4.40 -4.76
C ASP A 177 15.88 -3.29 -4.16
N GLU A 178 15.47 -2.02 -4.30
CA GLU A 178 16.15 -0.88 -3.69
C GLU A 178 16.18 -0.99 -2.16
N ILE A 179 15.06 -1.34 -1.52
CA ILE A 179 15.05 -1.53 -0.06
C ILE A 179 15.91 -2.75 0.33
N GLU A 180 15.86 -3.86 -0.42
CA GLU A 180 16.73 -5.02 -0.19
C GLU A 180 18.21 -4.65 -0.29
N SER A 181 18.59 -3.75 -1.20
CA SER A 181 19.97 -3.26 -1.30
C SER A 181 20.39 -2.46 -0.05
N LEU A 182 19.46 -1.67 0.54
CA LEU A 182 19.70 -0.94 1.79
C LEU A 182 19.83 -1.86 3.00
N VAL A 183 19.25 -3.06 2.98
CA VAL A 183 19.44 -4.07 4.04
C VAL A 183 20.89 -4.55 4.09
N ASN A 184 21.58 -4.54 2.95
CA ASN A 184 22.96 -5.03 2.80
C ASN A 184 24.01 -3.91 2.84
N SER A 185 23.62 -2.65 3.07
CA SER A 185 24.55 -1.52 3.11
C SER A 185 25.41 -1.52 4.38
N SER A 186 26.55 -0.83 4.33
CA SER A 186 27.51 -0.73 5.42
C SER A 186 27.00 0.10 6.60
N ALA A 187 27.48 -0.22 7.80
CA ALA A 187 27.17 0.45 9.08
C ALA A 187 27.29 1.99 9.10
N GLU A 188 28.17 2.56 8.28
CA GLU A 188 28.48 4.00 8.29
C GLU A 188 27.38 4.88 7.68
N SER A 189 26.54 4.34 6.78
CA SER A 189 25.49 5.08 6.07
C SER A 189 24.10 4.93 6.69
N ILE A 190 23.98 4.35 7.88
CA ILE A 190 22.68 3.87 8.37
C ILE A 190 21.62 4.97 8.56
N LYS A 191 22.03 6.20 8.91
CA LYS A 191 21.12 7.35 9.03
C LYS A 191 20.58 7.77 7.66
N THR A 192 21.46 7.86 6.67
CA THR A 192 21.07 8.20 5.29
C THR A 192 20.24 7.08 4.65
N ASP A 193 20.51 5.82 5.01
CA ASP A 193 19.74 4.68 4.51
C ASP A 193 18.33 4.66 5.10
N TYR A 194 18.16 5.09 6.35
CA TYR A 194 16.84 5.26 6.96
C TYR A 194 16.01 6.38 6.30
N GLU A 195 16.64 7.50 5.92
CA GLU A 195 15.98 8.57 5.18
C GLU A 195 15.52 8.08 3.80
N LYS A 196 16.40 7.39 3.06
CA LYS A 196 16.05 6.74 1.79
C LYS A 196 14.92 5.74 1.96
N PHE A 197 14.99 4.87 2.97
CA PHE A 197 13.92 3.91 3.27
C PHE A 197 12.56 4.59 3.45
N LYS A 198 12.52 5.72 4.18
CA LYS A 198 11.29 6.51 4.36
C LYS A 198 10.76 7.08 3.04
N GLU A 199 11.65 7.56 2.17
CA GLU A 199 11.30 8.03 0.83
C GLU A 199 10.71 6.89 -0.03
N LEU A 200 11.36 5.72 -0.06
CA LEU A 200 10.90 4.54 -0.81
C LEU A 200 9.53 4.05 -0.34
N LYS A 201 9.30 4.03 0.98
CA LYS A 201 7.99 3.72 1.57
C LYS A 201 6.93 4.75 1.19
N GLY A 202 7.32 6.01 1.00
CA GLY A 202 6.47 7.06 0.44
C GLY A 202 6.11 6.80 -1.02
N LYS A 203 7.11 6.51 -1.87
CA LYS A 203 6.93 6.20 -3.29
C LYS A 203 6.01 4.99 -3.50
N TRP A 204 6.16 3.94 -2.70
CA TRP A 204 5.29 2.75 -2.77
C TRP A 204 3.79 3.09 -2.68
N LYS A 205 3.42 4.03 -1.79
CA LYS A 205 2.03 4.47 -1.60
C LYS A 205 1.50 5.33 -2.75
N GLN A 206 2.39 5.96 -3.50
CA GLN A 206 2.03 6.82 -4.64
C GLN A 206 1.85 6.01 -5.93
N ILE A 207 2.44 4.82 -6.03
CA ILE A 207 2.22 3.94 -7.19
C ILE A 207 0.79 3.41 -7.16
N GLY A 208 0.11 3.54 -8.30
CA GLY A 208 -1.28 3.12 -8.49
C GLY A 208 -1.50 1.62 -8.44
N ASP A 209 -2.62 1.21 -9.03
CA ASP A 209 -3.06 -0.19 -9.04
C ASP A 209 -2.12 -1.08 -9.84
N ILE A 210 -2.08 -2.35 -9.46
CA ILE A 210 -1.30 -3.42 -10.10
C ILE A 210 -2.21 -4.60 -10.42
N PRO A 211 -1.78 -5.55 -11.26
CA PRO A 211 -2.60 -6.70 -11.63
C PRO A 211 -3.03 -7.49 -10.39
N LYS A 212 -4.31 -7.83 -10.30
CA LYS A 212 -4.92 -8.49 -9.12
C LYS A 212 -4.21 -9.78 -8.71
N ASN A 213 -3.67 -10.53 -9.67
CA ASN A 213 -2.94 -11.78 -9.42
C ASN A 213 -1.62 -11.54 -8.67
N ASN A 214 -1.00 -10.37 -8.84
CA ASN A 214 0.29 -10.03 -8.26
C ASN A 214 0.16 -9.21 -6.98
N LEU A 215 -1.02 -8.65 -6.70
CA LEU A 215 -1.25 -7.74 -5.58
C LEU A 215 -0.81 -8.33 -4.23
N LYS A 216 -1.26 -9.56 -3.91
CA LYS A 216 -0.94 -10.21 -2.64
C LYS A 216 0.56 -10.48 -2.50
N ILE A 217 1.19 -10.99 -3.56
CA ILE A 217 2.62 -11.34 -3.57
C ILE A 217 3.47 -10.08 -3.43
N SER A 218 3.12 -9.02 -4.15
CA SER A 218 3.83 -7.74 -4.14
C SER A 218 3.75 -7.06 -2.76
N ILE A 219 2.56 -7.03 -2.13
CA ILE A 219 2.38 -6.49 -0.77
C ILE A 219 3.20 -7.31 0.24
N GLN A 220 3.09 -8.64 0.20
CA GLN A 220 3.82 -9.49 1.13
C GLN A 220 5.34 -9.31 1.01
N ARG A 221 5.86 -9.27 -0.22
CA ARG A 221 7.28 -9.03 -0.47
C ARG A 221 7.73 -7.68 0.11
N PHE A 222 6.96 -6.62 -0.12
CA PHE A 222 7.26 -5.30 0.42
C PHE A 222 7.28 -5.29 1.95
N GLU A 223 6.27 -5.91 2.59
CA GLU A 223 6.20 -6.03 4.06
C GLU A 223 7.40 -6.79 4.62
N ASP A 224 7.76 -7.93 4.03
CA ASP A 224 8.90 -8.75 4.45
C ASP A 224 10.22 -7.96 4.36
N VAL A 225 10.43 -7.23 3.27
CA VAL A 225 11.63 -6.42 3.04
C VAL A 225 11.69 -5.23 4.00
N CYS A 226 10.56 -4.54 4.23
CA CYS A 226 10.46 -3.49 5.24
C CYS A 226 10.79 -4.01 6.64
N GLN A 227 10.23 -5.17 7.02
CA GLN A 227 10.47 -5.77 8.33
C GLN A 227 11.95 -6.16 8.51
N LYS A 228 12.59 -6.71 7.47
CA LYS A 228 14.02 -7.02 7.49
C LYS A 228 14.86 -5.77 7.70
N PHE A 229 14.58 -4.69 6.96
CA PHE A 229 15.29 -3.41 7.12
C PHE A 229 15.11 -2.84 8.53
N GLU A 230 13.88 -2.75 9.03
CA GLU A 230 13.60 -2.20 10.36
C GLU A 230 14.26 -3.03 11.47
N THR A 231 14.29 -4.37 11.32
CA THR A 231 14.95 -5.27 12.28
C THR A 231 16.47 -5.07 12.27
N ASN A 232 17.09 -5.02 11.09
CA ASN A 232 18.53 -4.78 10.96
C ASN A 232 18.92 -3.39 11.49
N TYR A 233 18.12 -2.37 11.18
CA TYR A 233 18.31 -1.02 11.70
C TYR A 233 18.28 -1.00 13.24
N LYS A 234 17.24 -1.58 13.85
CA LYS A 234 17.14 -1.67 15.32
C LYS A 234 18.32 -2.43 15.92
N ASN A 235 18.71 -3.56 15.33
CA ASN A 235 19.85 -4.33 15.80
C ASN A 235 21.16 -3.54 15.73
N HIS A 236 21.37 -2.77 14.66
CA HIS A 236 22.56 -1.94 14.51
C HIS A 236 22.60 -0.80 15.52
N ILE A 237 21.49 -0.06 15.69
CA ILE A 237 21.40 1.01 16.69
C ILE A 237 21.60 0.44 18.10
N ASN A 238 20.97 -0.69 18.43
CA ASN A 238 21.16 -1.36 19.71
C ASN A 238 22.62 -1.80 19.91
N LYS A 239 23.27 -2.36 18.89
CA LYS A 239 24.69 -2.75 18.96
C LYS A 239 25.59 -1.52 19.18
N GLN A 240 25.35 -0.42 18.46
CA GLN A 240 26.09 0.83 18.67
C GLN A 240 25.88 1.39 20.08
N TYR A 241 24.64 1.39 20.56
CA TYR A 241 24.31 1.83 21.92
C TYR A 241 25.01 0.97 22.99
N GLN A 242 24.99 -0.36 22.84
CA GLN A 242 25.68 -1.28 23.75
C GLN A 242 27.19 -1.09 23.73
N GLU A 243 27.78 -0.88 22.55
CA GLU A 243 29.21 -0.58 22.41
C GLU A 243 29.55 0.74 23.10
N GLN A 244 28.81 1.82 22.82
CA GLN A 244 28.98 3.12 23.48
C GLN A 244 28.84 3.02 25.00
N LYS A 245 27.87 2.25 25.50
CA LYS A 245 27.67 2.03 26.94
C LYS A 245 28.85 1.28 27.57
N LYS A 246 29.42 0.27 26.89
CA LYS A 246 30.64 -0.43 27.34
C LYS A 246 31.84 0.52 27.40
N GLN A 247 32.04 1.31 26.35
CA GLN A 247 33.13 2.30 26.29
C GLN A 247 32.99 3.36 27.39
N LEU A 248 31.78 3.85 27.64
CA LEU A 248 31.49 4.79 28.71
C LEU A 248 31.82 4.20 30.09
N LYS A 249 31.42 2.96 30.36
CA LYS A 249 31.74 2.27 31.62
C LYS A 249 33.24 2.09 31.81
N LEU A 250 33.97 1.76 30.75
CA LEU A 250 35.42 1.64 30.79
C LEU A 250 36.09 2.98 31.13
N LYS A 251 35.72 4.06 30.42
CA LYS A 251 36.21 5.42 30.72
C LYS A 251 35.85 5.89 32.12
N HIS A 252 34.65 5.57 32.60
CA HIS A 252 34.25 5.87 33.96
C HIS A 252 35.16 5.19 34.99
N LYS A 253 35.49 3.92 34.77
CA LYS A 253 36.44 3.19 35.61
C LYS A 253 37.81 3.87 35.62
N ILE A 254 38.34 4.24 34.45
CA ILE A 254 39.63 4.95 34.33
C ILE A 254 39.59 6.29 35.08
N CYS A 255 38.50 7.07 34.96
CA CYS A 255 38.33 8.30 35.73
C CYS A 255 38.26 8.04 37.24
N ASN A 256 37.57 6.98 37.68
CA ASN A 256 37.52 6.61 39.09
C ASN A 256 38.90 6.20 39.62
N ASP A 257 39.68 5.43 38.84
CA ASP A 257 41.05 5.02 39.20
C ASP A 257 41.96 6.26 39.34
N LEU A 258 41.83 7.25 38.44
CA LEU A 258 42.56 8.51 38.49
C LEU A 258 42.13 9.38 39.70
N GLU A 259 40.84 9.38 40.02
CA GLU A 259 40.29 10.09 41.17
C GLU A 259 40.69 9.44 42.50
N GLU A 260 40.83 8.11 42.55
CA GLU A 260 41.36 7.41 43.71
C GLU A 260 42.81 7.84 43.96
N LEU A 261 43.65 7.94 42.91
CA LEU A 261 45.00 8.50 43.03
C LEU A 261 45.00 9.95 43.54
N LEU A 262 44.08 10.79 43.05
CA LEU A 262 43.93 12.15 43.57
C LEU A 262 43.58 12.14 45.07
N GLY A 263 42.72 11.22 45.51
CA GLY A 263 42.42 11.01 46.93
C GLY A 263 43.62 10.51 47.75
N GLU A 264 44.44 9.61 47.20
CA GLU A 264 45.67 9.15 47.85
C GLU A 264 46.65 10.31 48.04
N VAL A 265 46.84 11.15 47.02
CA VAL A 265 47.69 12.35 47.06
C VAL A 265 47.24 13.34 48.14
N MET A 266 45.92 13.47 48.33
CA MET A 266 45.33 14.35 49.35
C MET A 266 45.45 13.79 50.78
N SER A 267 45.57 12.47 50.94
CA SER A 267 45.57 11.79 52.25
C SER A 267 46.94 11.29 52.69
N THR A 268 47.86 11.07 51.75
CA THR A 268 49.19 10.50 51.96
C THR A 268 50.23 11.24 51.13
N ASN A 269 51.45 11.38 51.67
CA ASN A 269 52.54 12.05 50.97
C ASN A 269 53.25 11.05 50.05
N ILE A 270 52.68 10.80 48.87
CA ILE A 270 53.23 9.88 47.86
C ILE A 270 54.48 10.50 47.21
N GLU A 271 55.50 9.68 46.96
CA GLU A 271 56.67 10.14 46.19
C GLU A 271 56.28 10.53 44.76
N LYS A 272 56.76 11.68 44.28
CA LYS A 272 56.40 12.23 42.96
C LYS A 272 56.73 11.27 41.80
N ALA A 273 57.76 10.43 41.93
CA ALA A 273 58.14 9.44 40.93
C ALA A 273 57.10 8.31 40.80
N ASP A 274 56.67 7.73 41.93
CA ASP A 274 55.63 6.70 41.95
C ASP A 274 54.28 7.24 41.43
N LEU A 275 53.96 8.49 41.72
CA LEU A 275 52.76 9.14 41.20
C LEU A 275 52.81 9.28 39.67
N PHE A 276 53.96 9.65 39.09
CA PHE A 276 54.13 9.80 37.65
C PHE A 276 53.94 8.47 36.91
N ASP A 277 54.54 7.38 37.40
CA ASP A 277 54.40 6.05 36.79
C ASP A 277 52.94 5.57 36.82
N LYS A 278 52.23 5.78 37.94
CA LYS A 278 50.80 5.44 38.04
C LYS A 278 49.93 6.25 37.08
N ILE A 279 50.18 7.56 36.94
CA ILE A 279 49.46 8.43 36.00
C ILE A 279 49.71 7.98 34.56
N LEU A 280 50.94 7.62 34.20
CA LEU A 280 51.29 7.21 32.84
C LEU A 280 50.60 5.90 32.42
N VAL A 281 50.41 4.97 33.37
CA VAL A 281 49.63 3.74 33.12
C VAL A 281 48.16 4.07 32.83
N ILE A 282 47.55 4.95 33.62
CA ILE A 282 46.16 5.36 33.43
C ILE A 282 45.98 6.15 32.13
N ASP A 283 46.88 7.05 31.81
CA ASP A 283 46.82 7.84 30.58
C ASP A 283 46.98 6.96 29.33
N ARG A 284 47.82 5.94 29.40
CA ARG A 284 47.90 4.93 28.35
C ARG A 284 46.57 4.19 28.16
N GLN A 285 45.94 3.72 29.25
CA GLN A 285 44.63 3.06 29.19
C GLN A 285 43.54 3.97 28.62
N TRP A 286 43.57 5.26 28.98
CA TRP A 286 42.66 6.27 28.44
C TRP A 286 42.84 6.44 26.93
N ASN A 287 44.09 6.57 26.46
CA ASN A 287 44.42 6.78 25.05
C ASN A 287 44.18 5.53 24.19
N GLU A 288 44.29 4.32 24.75
CA GLU A 288 43.92 3.06 24.08
C GLU A 288 42.39 2.91 23.91
N THR A 289 41.58 3.70 24.61
CA THR A 289 40.12 3.65 24.52
C THR A 289 39.60 4.51 23.37
N GLU A 290 39.14 3.87 22.29
CA GLU A 290 38.55 4.56 21.13
C GLU A 290 37.36 5.46 21.55
N SER A 291 37.28 6.64 20.92
CA SER A 291 36.28 7.66 21.29
C SER A 291 35.48 8.11 20.08
N GLN A 292 34.16 7.86 20.13
CA GLN A 292 33.20 8.47 19.22
C GLN A 292 32.72 9.81 19.77
N SER A 293 32.47 10.79 18.89
CA SER A 293 31.91 12.08 19.31
C SER A 293 30.48 11.91 19.83
N SER A 294 30.26 12.28 21.09
CA SER A 294 28.94 12.28 21.75
C SER A 294 28.97 13.29 22.91
N PRO A 295 27.87 13.98 23.25
CA PRO A 295 27.83 14.93 24.37
C PRO A 295 28.36 14.34 25.69
N ILE A 296 28.05 13.06 25.95
CA ILE A 296 28.57 12.39 27.14
C ILE A 296 30.07 12.10 27.05
N ASN A 297 30.57 11.75 25.87
CA ASN A 297 32.01 11.58 25.67
C ASN A 297 32.75 12.91 25.90
N THR A 298 32.15 14.04 25.53
CA THR A 298 32.70 15.37 25.85
C THR A 298 32.73 15.62 27.36
N ALA A 299 31.66 15.26 28.08
CA ALA A 299 31.57 15.45 29.52
C ALA A 299 32.57 14.57 30.30
N ILE A 300 32.71 13.28 29.94
CA ILE A 300 33.66 12.38 30.59
C ILE A 300 35.11 12.74 30.26
N VAL A 301 35.39 13.22 29.05
CA VAL A 301 36.71 13.77 28.68
C VAL A 301 37.03 15.02 29.50
N LYS A 302 36.04 15.89 29.74
CA LYS A 302 36.22 17.06 30.61
C LYS A 302 36.52 16.64 32.04
N ARG A 303 35.79 15.66 32.57
CA ARG A 303 36.05 15.05 33.89
C ARG A 303 37.49 14.56 34.00
N TYR A 304 37.94 13.72 33.06
CA TYR A 304 39.30 13.19 33.02
C TYR A 304 40.35 14.30 33.01
N LYS A 305 40.22 15.28 32.10
CA LYS A 305 41.16 16.40 31.97
C LYS A 305 41.23 17.28 33.22
N ASN A 306 40.11 17.51 33.89
CA ASN A 306 40.09 18.26 35.14
C ASN A 306 40.88 17.54 36.23
N THR A 307 40.65 16.23 36.41
CA THR A 307 41.38 15.42 37.41
C THR A 307 42.88 15.37 37.08
N MET A 308 43.25 15.21 35.80
CA MET A 308 44.64 15.27 35.34
C MET A 308 45.29 16.63 35.65
N SER A 309 44.59 17.74 35.39
CA SER A 309 45.10 19.09 35.68
C SER A 309 45.42 19.26 37.17
N TYR A 310 44.57 18.74 38.07
CA TYR A 310 44.85 18.81 39.51
C TYR A 310 46.08 17.99 39.91
N LEU A 311 46.28 16.82 39.31
CA LEU A 311 47.47 15.99 39.54
C LEU A 311 48.75 16.66 39.02
N GLU A 312 48.69 17.34 37.88
CA GLU A 312 49.81 18.12 37.33
C GLU A 312 50.17 19.31 38.23
N MET A 313 49.17 20.06 38.72
CA MET A 313 49.37 21.15 39.68
C MET A 313 50.04 20.65 40.97
N TYR A 314 49.62 19.48 41.48
CA TYR A 314 50.29 18.83 42.61
C TYR A 314 51.77 18.50 42.32
N GLN A 315 52.06 17.92 41.15
CA GLN A 315 53.43 17.59 40.74
C GLN A 315 54.32 18.84 40.70
N ASN A 316 53.76 19.97 40.23
CA ASN A 316 54.42 21.28 40.20
C ASN A 316 54.60 21.93 41.58
N GLY A 317 53.95 21.39 42.62
CA GLY A 317 54.06 21.87 44.01
C GLY A 317 53.05 22.97 44.37
N GLU A 318 51.97 23.10 43.62
CA GLU A 318 50.89 24.05 43.89
C GLU A 318 49.95 23.52 45.00
N ASP A 319 49.36 24.43 45.78
CA ASP A 319 48.34 24.07 46.77
C ASP A 319 46.95 23.99 46.11
N ILE A 320 46.47 22.77 45.96
CA ILE A 320 45.20 22.42 45.30
C ILE A 320 44.09 22.05 46.29
N ALA A 321 44.36 22.10 47.60
CA ALA A 321 43.46 21.52 48.60
C ALA A 321 42.09 22.22 48.66
N ALA A 322 42.06 23.55 48.55
CA ALA A 322 40.83 24.31 48.59
C ALA A 322 39.93 24.03 47.37
N GLU A 323 40.52 23.97 46.17
CA GLU A 323 39.81 23.73 44.92
C GLU A 323 39.25 22.31 44.85
N ILE A 324 40.03 21.31 45.25
CA ILE A 324 39.58 19.91 45.31
C ILE A 324 38.46 19.73 46.33
N ASN A 325 38.53 20.38 47.49
CA ASN A 325 37.48 20.30 48.50
C ASN A 325 36.16 20.91 48.02
N ALA A 326 36.21 22.06 47.34
CA ALA A 326 35.02 22.66 46.72
C ALA A 326 34.46 21.75 45.60
N TYR A 327 35.34 21.17 44.79
CA TYR A 327 34.97 20.25 43.71
C TYR A 327 34.31 18.97 44.26
N ASN A 328 34.89 18.36 45.29
CA ASN A 328 34.35 17.22 46.02
C ASN A 328 32.95 17.51 46.58
N GLN A 329 32.77 18.64 47.27
CA GLN A 329 31.49 19.00 47.87
C GLN A 329 30.40 19.20 46.81
N SER A 330 30.72 19.88 45.72
CA SER A 330 29.77 20.09 44.61
C SER A 330 29.37 18.77 43.94
N ASN A 331 30.34 17.92 43.59
CA ASN A 331 30.08 16.63 42.94
C ASN A 331 29.36 15.65 43.86
N LYS A 332 29.63 15.69 45.17
CA LYS A 332 28.95 14.84 46.16
C LYS A 332 27.45 15.12 46.19
N LEU A 333 27.05 16.40 46.22
CA LEU A 333 25.64 16.80 46.16
C LEU A 333 24.96 16.30 44.88
N VAL A 334 25.66 16.40 43.74
CA VAL A 334 25.15 15.88 42.46
C VAL A 334 24.95 14.37 42.51
N LYS A 335 25.93 13.59 43.01
CA LYS A 335 25.79 12.12 43.13
C LYS A 335 24.70 11.71 44.12
N GLU A 336 24.55 12.43 45.23
CA GLU A 336 23.45 12.22 46.19
C GLU A 336 22.09 12.46 45.54
N GLU A 337 21.94 13.55 44.79
CA GLU A 337 20.73 13.85 44.04
C GLU A 337 20.43 12.78 42.98
N LEU A 338 21.45 12.32 42.24
CA LEU A 338 21.29 11.25 41.23
C LEU A 338 20.86 9.92 41.85
N CYS A 339 21.36 9.57 43.04
CA CYS A 339 20.88 8.39 43.78
C CYS A 339 19.39 8.54 44.11
N LEU A 340 18.97 9.70 44.63
CA LEU A 340 17.56 9.96 44.96
C LEU A 340 16.66 9.87 43.73
N ARG A 341 17.08 10.48 42.62
CA ARG A 341 16.36 10.42 41.34
C ARG A 341 16.18 8.99 40.87
N LEU A 342 17.24 8.18 40.91
CA LEU A 342 17.20 6.78 40.49
C LEU A 342 16.34 5.92 41.43
N GLU A 343 16.47 6.09 42.74
CA GLU A 343 15.67 5.37 43.75
C GLU A 343 14.17 5.68 43.60
N ILE A 344 13.80 6.93 43.28
CA ILE A 344 12.41 7.32 42.98
C ILE A 344 11.95 6.66 41.67
N LEU A 345 12.76 6.74 40.62
CA LEU A 345 12.46 6.16 39.31
C LEU A 345 12.30 4.64 39.36
N ALA A 346 13.13 3.95 40.15
CA ALA A 346 13.08 2.50 40.36
C ALA A 346 12.06 2.06 41.43
N GLY A 347 11.44 2.99 42.16
CA GLY A 347 10.47 2.67 43.21
C GLY A 347 11.09 2.02 44.46
N VAL A 348 12.39 2.18 44.67
CA VAL A 348 13.13 1.62 45.82
C VAL A 348 13.17 2.65 46.96
N GLU A 349 13.12 2.21 48.22
CA GLU A 349 13.26 3.10 49.37
C GLU A 349 14.68 3.68 49.48
N SER A 350 14.77 4.97 49.82
CA SER A 350 16.04 5.62 50.15
C SER A 350 16.49 5.24 51.57
N PRO A 351 17.81 5.16 51.83
CA PRO A 351 18.34 4.99 53.19
C PRO A 351 17.84 6.05 54.18
N ASP A 352 17.85 5.73 55.47
CA ASP A 352 17.29 6.61 56.52
C ASP A 352 17.87 8.02 56.48
N GLU A 353 19.18 8.15 56.24
CA GLU A 353 19.87 9.45 56.14
C GLU A 353 19.38 10.30 54.95
N ALA A 354 18.84 9.66 53.91
CA ALA A 354 18.41 10.30 52.67
C ALA A 354 16.89 10.48 52.56
N LYS A 355 16.10 9.97 53.52
CA LYS A 355 14.61 10.06 53.50
C LYS A 355 14.10 11.50 53.48
N GLN A 356 14.70 12.38 54.28
CA GLN A 356 14.32 13.80 54.32
C GLN A 356 14.63 14.50 52.99
N ALA A 357 15.81 14.23 52.41
CA ALA A 357 16.21 14.78 51.13
C ALA A 357 15.31 14.26 49.99
N ARG A 358 14.93 12.97 50.00
CA ARG A 358 13.97 12.39 49.05
C ARG A 358 12.62 13.13 49.09
N MET A 359 12.08 13.34 50.29
CA MET A 359 10.80 14.04 50.47
C MET A 359 10.88 15.49 49.97
N GLN A 360 11.96 16.22 50.30
CA GLN A 360 12.17 17.58 49.79
C GLN A 360 12.24 17.62 48.27
N TYR A 361 12.95 16.67 47.65
CA TYR A 361 13.05 16.55 46.20
C TYR A 361 11.69 16.29 45.54
N GLN A 362 10.89 15.37 46.10
CA GLN A 362 9.54 15.10 45.59
C GLN A 362 8.58 16.29 45.74
N VAL A 363 8.67 17.03 46.85
CA VAL A 363 7.89 18.27 47.05
C VAL A 363 8.30 19.34 46.04
N ALA A 364 9.59 19.46 45.74
CA ALA A 364 10.09 20.39 44.74
C ALA A 364 9.56 20.06 43.33
N ILE A 365 9.58 18.78 42.94
CA ILE A 365 8.99 18.32 41.67
C ILE A 365 7.49 18.64 41.62
N MET A 366 6.72 18.30 42.65
CA MET A 366 5.28 18.58 42.69
C MET A 366 4.98 20.08 42.59
N ALA A 367 5.79 20.92 43.23
CA ALA A 367 5.64 22.37 43.17
C ALA A 367 5.95 22.94 41.76
N ASP A 368 6.92 22.36 41.05
CA ASP A 368 7.24 22.73 39.67
C ASP A 368 6.16 22.24 38.68
N GLU A 369 5.65 21.03 38.86
CA GLU A 369 4.52 20.50 38.06
C GLU A 369 3.26 21.34 38.23
N MET A 370 2.99 21.85 39.43
CA MET A 370 1.86 22.77 39.71
C MET A 370 2.02 24.15 39.07
N LYS A 371 3.26 24.61 38.84
CA LYS A 371 3.55 25.89 38.17
C LYS A 371 3.51 25.79 36.65
N SER A 372 3.75 24.61 36.08
CA SER A 372 3.67 24.38 34.64
C SER A 372 2.28 23.89 34.24
N SER A 373 1.49 24.74 33.57
CA SER A 373 0.15 24.42 33.05
C SER A 373 0.15 23.34 31.93
N GLU A 374 1.33 23.00 31.42
CA GLU A 374 1.55 21.90 30.49
C GLU A 374 2.12 20.73 31.27
N LYS A 375 1.54 19.53 31.10
CA LYS A 375 2.21 18.27 31.46
C LYS A 375 3.46 18.16 30.58
N LYS A 376 4.56 18.80 30.95
CA LYS A 376 5.87 18.43 30.41
C LYS A 376 6.08 16.98 30.78
N ASP A 377 6.40 16.15 29.80
CA ASP A 377 7.05 14.86 30.03
C ASP A 377 8.43 15.14 30.65
N ASN A 378 8.47 15.65 31.88
CA ASN A 378 9.65 15.81 32.73
C ASN A 378 10.06 14.44 33.29
N LYS A 379 9.89 13.36 32.53
CA LYS A 379 10.47 12.07 32.89
C LYS A 379 11.96 12.18 32.60
N THR A 380 12.74 12.55 33.61
CA THR A 380 14.18 12.33 33.58
C THR A 380 14.40 10.87 33.21
N THR A 381 14.99 10.63 32.04
CA THR A 381 15.14 9.27 31.53
C THR A 381 16.23 8.57 32.36
N LEU A 382 16.15 7.24 32.45
CA LEU A 382 17.23 6.46 33.08
C LEU A 382 18.59 6.79 32.44
N GLU A 383 18.58 6.99 31.12
CA GLU A 383 19.75 7.35 30.35
C GLU A 383 20.33 8.70 30.79
N GLU A 384 19.51 9.72 31.04
CA GLU A 384 19.98 11.00 31.60
C GLU A 384 20.64 10.83 32.98
N ILE A 385 20.05 10.03 33.86
CA ILE A 385 20.58 9.78 35.21
C ILE A 385 21.91 9.02 35.14
N GLU A 386 21.98 7.94 34.36
CA GLU A 386 23.22 7.20 34.10
C GLU A 386 24.29 8.13 33.49
N ASN A 387 23.90 8.94 32.51
CA ASN A 387 24.81 9.85 31.81
C ASN A 387 25.41 10.91 32.75
N SER A 388 24.57 11.54 33.58
CA SER A 388 25.01 12.46 34.63
C SER A 388 25.90 11.77 35.67
N TRP A 389 25.60 10.52 36.04
CA TRP A 389 26.44 9.76 36.98
C TRP A 389 27.85 9.54 36.45
N TYR A 390 27.97 9.04 35.22
CA TYR A 390 29.27 8.75 34.60
C TYR A 390 30.11 10.01 34.33
N SER A 391 29.46 11.17 34.18
CA SER A 391 30.11 12.47 33.96
C SER A 391 30.43 13.27 35.23
N THR A 392 29.89 12.88 36.39
CA THR A 392 30.17 13.55 37.67
C THR A 392 31.57 13.21 38.16
N GLY A 393 32.36 14.23 38.49
CA GLY A 393 33.79 14.11 38.82
C GLY A 393 34.10 13.66 40.25
N PHE A 394 35.32 14.00 40.69
CA PHE A 394 35.92 13.58 41.96
C PHE A 394 34.97 13.75 43.15
N VAL A 395 34.83 12.67 43.91
CA VAL A 395 34.23 12.62 45.24
C VAL A 395 35.14 11.77 46.13
N GLU A 396 35.33 12.18 47.38
CA GLU A 396 36.16 11.47 48.35
C GLU A 396 35.81 9.98 48.41
N TYR A 397 36.83 9.12 48.40
CA TYR A 397 36.73 7.67 48.24
C TYR A 397 35.64 6.98 49.08
N LYS A 398 35.58 7.28 50.39
CA LYS A 398 34.60 6.67 51.30
C LYS A 398 33.17 7.06 50.95
N SER A 399 32.95 8.34 50.68
CA SER A 399 31.65 8.87 50.26
C SER A 399 31.27 8.29 48.89
N ASN A 400 32.22 8.24 47.95
CA ASN A 400 31.96 7.72 46.60
C ASN A 400 31.55 6.24 46.61
N LYS A 401 32.24 5.38 47.38
CA LYS A 401 31.89 3.95 47.50
C LYS A 401 30.47 3.72 48.05
N GLN A 402 30.06 4.54 49.02
CA GLN A 402 28.70 4.45 49.58
C GLN A 402 27.65 4.84 48.53
N LEU A 403 27.90 5.92 47.80
CA LEU A 403 27.00 6.41 46.75
C LEU A 403 26.96 5.45 45.55
N GLU A 404 28.08 4.88 45.12
CA GLU A 404 28.13 3.84 44.07
C GLU A 404 27.29 2.62 44.45
N LYS A 405 27.41 2.13 45.68
CA LYS A 405 26.60 1.00 46.15
C LYS A 405 25.11 1.30 46.09
N ARG A 406 24.70 2.50 46.51
CA ARG A 406 23.30 2.96 46.43
C ARG A 406 22.81 3.05 44.99
N PHE A 407 23.60 3.72 44.14
CA PHE A 407 23.26 3.95 42.74
C PHE A 407 23.10 2.64 41.97
N PHE A 408 24.11 1.76 42.00
CA PHE A 408 24.05 0.49 41.27
C PHE A 408 23.01 -0.48 41.85
N SER A 409 22.77 -0.47 43.18
CA SER A 409 21.67 -1.23 43.76
C SER A 409 20.33 -0.76 43.22
N ALA A 410 20.06 0.55 43.19
CA ALA A 410 18.80 1.07 42.65
C ALA A 410 18.67 0.79 41.14
N LEU A 411 19.79 0.81 40.40
CA LEU A 411 19.82 0.49 38.97
C LEU A 411 19.41 -0.95 38.67
N GLU A 412 19.78 -1.92 39.52
CA GLU A 412 19.40 -3.33 39.36
C GLU A 412 17.90 -3.58 39.55
N TYR A 413 17.23 -2.80 40.39
CA TYR A 413 15.79 -2.89 40.61
C TYR A 413 14.93 -2.24 39.51
N TYR A 414 15.54 -1.48 38.59
CA TYR A 414 14.82 -0.88 37.48
C TYR A 414 14.49 -1.94 36.40
N PRO A 415 13.21 -2.17 36.03
CA PRO A 415 12.83 -3.22 35.10
C PRO A 415 13.49 -3.06 33.72
N GLN A 416 14.23 -4.08 33.27
CA GLN A 416 14.87 -4.08 31.94
C GLN A 416 13.86 -3.90 30.78
N SER A 417 12.58 -4.21 30.99
CA SER A 417 11.51 -4.01 30.00
C SER A 417 11.20 -2.54 29.69
N GLN A 418 11.63 -1.59 30.53
CA GLN A 418 11.45 -0.15 30.32
C GLN A 418 12.69 0.55 29.74
N GLN A 419 13.78 -0.17 29.50
CA GLN A 419 15.00 0.38 28.88
C GLN A 419 14.95 0.42 27.34
N ALA A 420 13.94 -0.20 26.72
CA ALA A 420 13.85 -0.39 25.25
C ALA A 420 12.65 0.34 24.60
N SER A 421 11.99 1.25 25.32
CA SER A 421 10.86 2.05 24.81
C SER A 421 11.29 3.43 24.33
#